data_AF-A0A2T1LVB6-F1
#
_entry.id   AF-A0A2T1LVB6-F1
#
_cell.length_a   1.000
_cell.length_b   1.000
_cell.length_c   1.000
_cell.angle_alpha   90.00
_cell.angle_beta   90.00
_cell.angle_gamma   90.00
#
_symmetry.space_group_name_H-M   'P 1'
#
loop_
_entity.id
_entity.type
_entity.pdbx_description
1 polymer ?
#
loop_
_entity_poly.entity_id
_entity_poly.type
_entity_poly.pdbx_seq_one_letter_code
_entity_poly.pdbx_strand_id
1 'polypeptide(L)'
;MIKLKDLREKDLITIENASKQLNQKHEKLDCTDVYGLEHEELEALFSHIRHEWLFFPELYNFIDTTTFASHKQKNLRIQLKNFVDQKRINNQPTPLNKSRLIKLLNQRKVFIIPIGIIGVICIAGIALTTNKGKFLTCEDANYTRHYTLTNPLGKCYKDLNKTPLTIGILTDAKYYEKFKEYLSNQLESTVKDVKIESVNRCYEYARNKIASKDWDVVFTLSPMNSIAASDNGYTWVARMFPDKPEYYQAALYTKKNSSINSIKELNSSHKIALGCIGSASSFYMPIYQLYGKTLNITKDYRDRELDNLVIKGNVDVSARAASFVDETKFKIIHKSSDIPGSGVYLSPDLAPEIQQQIINVMKNAPLELKKEANYGDGKEPNWTEFRKIANKAEEIVQCKNLTQNPVKLFGCQCPIPQVKGGIVGKVDSFVKINAETLQLNVNDEQGNTYYLKLEPKILGQVKNGTTPLTIKGKTIIINDVNPKSIKSNLFEIDITNSKQIQVLEGC
;
A
#
# COMPACT_ATOMS: atom_id res chain seq x y z
N MET A 1 -18.68 1.41 30.79
CA MET A 1 -18.02 2.48 30.00
C MET A 1 -17.46 3.48 30.98
N ILE A 2 -16.23 3.92 30.73
CA ILE A 2 -15.56 4.91 31.57
C ILE A 2 -15.71 6.28 30.90
N LYS A 3 -16.33 7.23 31.58
CA LYS A 3 -16.54 8.59 31.03
C LYS A 3 -15.27 9.41 31.14
N LEU A 4 -14.70 9.81 30.01
CA LEU A 4 -13.46 10.59 29.98
C LEU A 4 -13.62 11.94 30.69
N LYS A 5 -14.80 12.58 30.57
CA LYS A 5 -15.11 13.83 31.28
C LYS A 5 -14.93 13.70 32.79
N ASP A 6 -15.47 12.65 33.38
CA ASP A 6 -15.42 12.40 34.83
C ASP A 6 -13.98 12.10 35.31
N LEU A 7 -13.12 11.55 34.44
CA LEU A 7 -11.70 11.34 34.74
C LEU A 7 -10.92 12.66 34.75
N ARG A 8 -11.22 13.55 33.79
CA ARG A 8 -10.53 14.86 33.64
C ARG A 8 -10.81 15.82 34.80
N GLU A 9 -12.01 15.76 35.38
CA GLU A 9 -12.40 16.61 36.51
C GLU A 9 -11.69 16.25 37.83
N LYS A 10 -10.93 15.14 37.87
CA LYS A 10 -10.21 14.68 39.06
C LYS A 10 -8.72 15.01 39.00
N ASP A 11 -7.92 14.15 38.36
CA ASP A 11 -6.47 14.29 38.23
C ASP A 11 -5.89 13.32 37.17
N LEU A 12 -4.62 13.52 36.80
CA LEU A 12 -3.90 12.66 35.85
C LEU A 12 -3.74 11.21 36.34
N ILE A 13 -3.66 10.99 37.66
CA ILE A 13 -3.52 9.65 38.26
C ILE A 13 -4.78 8.82 37.99
N THR A 14 -5.95 9.46 38.04
CA THR A 14 -7.24 8.85 37.72
C THR A 14 -7.30 8.44 36.24
N ILE A 15 -6.78 9.27 35.32
CA ILE A 15 -6.69 8.95 33.90
C ILE A 15 -5.73 7.76 33.66
N GLU A 16 -4.58 7.73 34.34
CA GLU A 16 -3.62 6.63 34.25
C GLU A 16 -4.21 5.30 34.78
N ASN A 17 -4.93 5.35 35.90
CA ASN A 17 -5.62 4.18 36.44
C ASN A 17 -6.74 3.68 35.53
N ALA A 18 -7.46 4.58 34.86
CA ALA A 18 -8.42 4.21 33.82
C ALA A 18 -7.72 3.53 32.63
N SER A 19 -6.54 3.99 32.22
CA SER A 19 -5.72 3.33 31.19
C SER A 19 -5.45 1.85 31.54
N LYS A 20 -5.06 1.56 32.79
CA LYS A 20 -4.86 0.18 33.28
C LYS A 20 -6.14 -0.65 33.20
N GLN A 21 -7.27 -0.07 33.61
CA GLN A 21 -8.57 -0.76 33.59
C GLN A 21 -9.04 -1.06 32.17
N LEU A 22 -8.92 -0.10 31.26
CA LEU A 22 -9.29 -0.25 29.85
C LEU A 22 -8.44 -1.31 29.13
N ASN A 23 -7.19 -1.51 29.57
CA ASN A 23 -6.33 -2.56 29.05
C ASN A 23 -6.69 -3.97 29.55
N GLN A 24 -7.29 -4.08 30.75
CA GLN A 24 -7.58 -5.34 31.43
C GLN A 24 -9.02 -5.83 31.27
N LYS A 25 -9.96 -4.89 31.32
CA LYS A 25 -11.40 -5.14 31.21
C LYS A 25 -11.82 -4.57 29.86
N HIS A 26 -12.58 -5.32 29.07
CA HIS A 26 -13.09 -4.90 27.76
C HIS A 26 -14.08 -3.70 27.82
N GLU A 27 -13.90 -2.79 28.77
CA GLU A 27 -14.61 -1.54 28.87
C GLU A 27 -14.10 -0.55 27.82
N LYS A 28 -15.00 0.31 27.35
CA LYS A 28 -14.66 1.39 26.42
C LYS A 28 -14.71 2.74 27.12
N LEU A 29 -13.85 3.63 26.64
CA LEU A 29 -13.83 5.03 27.00
C LEU A 29 -14.96 5.77 26.26
N ASP A 30 -15.81 6.43 27.02
CA ASP A 30 -16.84 7.34 26.52
C ASP A 30 -16.28 8.76 26.45
N CYS A 31 -16.17 9.30 25.24
CA CYS A 31 -15.61 10.62 24.96
C CYS A 31 -16.69 11.70 24.78
N THR A 32 -17.93 11.43 25.18
CA THR A 32 -19.02 12.41 25.13
C THR A 32 -18.63 13.67 25.90
N ASP A 33 -18.89 14.84 25.30
CA ASP A 33 -18.58 16.18 25.85
C ASP A 33 -17.08 16.47 26.09
N VAL A 34 -16.17 15.69 25.51
CA VAL A 34 -14.73 15.99 25.50
C VAL A 34 -14.31 16.43 24.10
N TYR A 35 -13.76 17.65 23.98
CA TYR A 35 -13.44 18.26 22.69
C TYR A 35 -11.94 18.28 22.34
N GLY A 36 -11.09 18.01 23.33
CA GLY A 36 -9.64 17.93 23.21
C GLY A 36 -9.02 17.42 24.51
N LEU A 37 -7.77 17.00 24.43
CA LEU A 37 -6.94 16.59 25.57
C LEU A 37 -5.60 17.31 25.51
N GLU A 38 -5.09 17.70 26.67
CA GLU A 38 -3.71 18.16 26.81
C GLU A 38 -2.73 16.99 26.62
N HIS A 39 -1.46 17.30 26.36
CA HIS A 39 -0.46 16.29 26.06
C HIS A 39 -0.25 15.31 27.23
N GLU A 40 -0.26 15.80 28.47
CA GLU A 40 -0.12 15.01 29.69
C GLU A 40 -1.32 14.09 29.90
N GLU A 41 -2.53 14.54 29.54
CA GLU A 41 -3.75 13.72 29.60
C GLU A 41 -3.67 12.58 28.56
N LEU A 42 -3.14 12.85 27.36
CA LEU A 42 -2.90 11.83 26.34
C LEU A 42 -1.82 10.81 26.79
N GLU A 43 -0.71 11.28 27.36
CA GLU A 43 0.33 10.42 27.91
C GLU A 43 -0.21 9.51 29.03
N ALA A 44 -0.97 10.08 29.98
CA ALA A 44 -1.61 9.32 31.04
C ALA A 44 -2.62 8.29 30.49
N LEU A 45 -3.46 8.69 29.54
CA LEU A 45 -4.50 7.83 28.96
C LEU A 45 -3.94 6.63 28.21
N PHE A 46 -2.78 6.77 27.56
CA PHE A 46 -2.14 5.72 26.77
C PHE A 46 -0.95 5.03 27.47
N SER A 47 -0.65 5.41 28.71
CA SER A 47 0.49 4.89 29.50
C SER A 47 0.50 3.36 29.66
N HIS A 48 -0.66 2.73 29.75
CA HIS A 48 -0.80 1.29 29.99
C HIS A 48 -1.54 0.55 28.88
N ILE A 49 -1.84 1.22 27.77
CA ILE A 49 -2.49 0.62 26.62
C ILE A 49 -1.47 -0.23 25.87
N ARG A 50 -1.85 -1.48 25.61
CA ARG A 50 -1.02 -2.44 24.88
C ARG A 50 -0.60 -1.89 23.51
N HIS A 51 0.64 -2.15 23.13
CA HIS A 51 1.21 -1.62 21.89
C HIS A 51 0.43 -2.08 20.66
N GLU A 52 -0.11 -3.32 20.66
CA GLU A 52 -0.97 -3.82 19.59
C GLU A 52 -2.28 -3.04 19.42
N TRP A 53 -2.70 -2.24 20.40
CA TRP A 53 -3.88 -1.38 20.30
C TRP A 53 -3.56 0.05 19.87
N LEU A 54 -2.28 0.38 19.68
CA LEU A 54 -1.80 1.64 19.12
C LEU A 54 -1.85 1.65 17.59
N PHE A 55 -2.89 1.03 17.02
CA PHE A 55 -3.25 1.12 15.62
C PHE A 55 -4.63 1.77 15.52
N PHE A 56 -4.82 2.65 14.53
CA PHE A 56 -6.01 3.48 14.46
C PHE A 56 -7.34 2.70 14.35
N PRO A 57 -7.42 1.55 13.63
CA PRO A 57 -8.60 0.67 13.69
C PRO A 57 -8.81 0.04 15.08
N GLU A 58 -7.77 -0.16 15.85
CA GLU A 58 -7.80 -0.85 17.14
C GLU A 58 -8.16 0.10 18.28
N LEU A 59 -8.10 1.42 18.04
CA LEU A 59 -8.71 2.42 18.93
C LEU A 59 -10.21 2.17 19.14
N TYR A 60 -10.92 1.48 18.24
CA TYR A 60 -12.32 1.07 18.44
C TYR A 60 -12.50 0.05 19.57
N ASN A 61 -11.42 -0.65 19.97
CA ASN A 61 -11.43 -1.56 21.12
C ASN A 61 -11.37 -0.80 22.45
N PHE A 62 -10.80 0.42 22.40
CA PHE A 62 -10.48 1.25 23.56
C PHE A 62 -11.47 2.41 23.74
N ILE A 63 -11.97 2.97 22.64
CA ILE A 63 -12.86 4.14 22.62
C ILE A 63 -14.19 3.74 22.00
N ASP A 64 -15.28 4.14 22.66
CA ASP A 64 -16.59 4.07 22.03
C ASP A 64 -16.70 5.20 21.00
N THR A 65 -16.53 4.87 19.73
CA THR A 65 -16.53 5.87 18.67
C THR A 65 -17.91 6.38 18.28
N THR A 66 -18.98 5.79 18.82
CA THR A 66 -20.32 6.39 18.72
C THR A 66 -20.41 7.69 19.51
N THR A 67 -19.52 7.90 20.49
CA THR A 67 -19.44 9.11 21.30
C THR A 67 -18.79 10.30 20.58
N PHE A 68 -18.23 10.09 19.37
CA PHE A 68 -17.75 11.14 18.46
C PHE A 68 -18.85 11.74 17.58
N ALA A 69 -20.09 11.79 18.06
CA ALA A 69 -21.27 12.13 17.26
C ALA A 69 -21.30 13.60 16.82
N SER A 70 -20.60 14.52 17.51
CA SER A 70 -20.65 15.94 17.20
C SER A 70 -19.49 16.41 16.31
N HIS A 71 -19.76 17.37 15.42
CA HIS A 71 -18.72 18.03 14.61
C HIS A 71 -17.63 18.69 15.47
N LYS A 72 -17.97 19.06 16.71
CA LYS A 72 -17.06 19.66 17.69
C LYS A 72 -16.00 18.69 18.23
N GLN A 73 -16.23 17.38 18.17
CA GLN A 73 -15.28 16.35 18.63
C GLN A 73 -14.33 15.86 17.52
N LYS A 74 -14.42 16.44 16.30
CA LYS A 74 -13.50 16.14 15.20
C LYS A 74 -12.04 16.40 15.58
N ASN A 75 -11.79 17.45 16.37
CA ASN A 75 -10.45 17.81 16.84
C ASN A 75 -9.89 16.75 17.79
N LEU A 76 -10.67 16.30 18.78
CA LEU A 76 -10.27 15.21 19.67
C LEU A 76 -9.91 13.94 18.89
N ARG A 77 -10.73 13.57 17.89
CA ARG A 77 -10.45 12.39 17.04
C ARG A 77 -9.11 12.52 16.30
N ILE A 78 -8.78 13.72 15.81
CA ILE A 78 -7.51 14.02 15.14
C ILE A 78 -6.34 13.98 16.13
N GLN A 79 -6.50 14.57 17.33
CA GLN A 79 -5.49 14.57 18.38
C GLN A 79 -5.14 13.14 18.81
N LEU A 80 -6.14 12.31 19.10
CA LEU A 80 -5.97 10.89 19.46
C LEU A 80 -5.25 10.13 18.35
N LYS A 81 -5.63 10.35 17.08
CA LYS A 81 -4.96 9.73 15.93
C LYS A 81 -3.47 10.11 15.88
N ASN A 82 -3.18 11.41 15.90
CA ASN A 82 -1.82 11.92 15.75
C ASN A 82 -0.93 11.45 16.90
N PHE A 83 -1.46 11.43 18.11
CA PHE A 83 -0.73 10.98 19.29
C PHE A 83 -0.38 9.48 19.22
N VAL A 84 -1.33 8.64 18.81
CA VAL A 84 -1.10 7.19 18.60
C VAL A 84 -0.08 6.96 17.49
N ASP A 85 -0.19 7.70 16.38
CA ASP A 85 0.77 7.63 15.27
C ASP A 85 2.20 8.00 15.74
N GLN A 86 2.34 9.01 16.61
CA GLN A 86 3.62 9.42 17.22
C GLN A 86 4.17 8.39 18.22
N LYS A 87 3.36 7.90 19.16
CA LYS A 87 3.75 6.84 20.11
C LYS A 87 4.27 5.59 19.39
N ARG A 88 3.63 5.22 18.28
CA ARG A 88 4.06 4.11 17.43
C ARG A 88 5.45 4.33 16.83
N ILE A 89 5.72 5.54 16.33
CA ILE A 89 7.03 5.90 15.77
C ILE A 89 8.11 5.81 16.86
N ASN A 90 7.81 6.28 18.06
CA ASN A 90 8.76 6.32 19.18
C ASN A 90 9.00 4.94 19.82
N ASN A 91 8.01 4.04 19.77
CA ASN A 91 8.09 2.70 20.38
C ASN A 91 8.52 1.59 19.40
N GLN A 92 8.95 1.93 18.17
CA GLN A 92 9.56 0.92 17.30
C GLN A 92 10.79 0.33 18.00
N PRO A 93 10.85 -1.00 18.21
CA PRO A 93 11.99 -1.59 18.89
C PRO A 93 13.26 -1.29 18.09
N THR A 94 14.23 -0.66 18.73
CA THR A 94 15.60 -0.61 18.21
C THR A 94 16.04 -2.04 17.91
N PRO A 95 16.61 -2.32 16.72
CA PRO A 95 16.94 -3.67 16.29
C PRO A 95 17.78 -4.38 17.36
N LEU A 96 17.30 -5.55 17.79
CA LEU A 96 17.98 -6.38 18.79
C LEU A 96 19.44 -6.59 18.38
N ASN A 97 20.36 -6.19 19.26
CA ASN A 97 21.78 -6.44 19.10
C ASN A 97 22.03 -7.97 19.13
N LYS A 98 22.20 -8.55 17.93
CA LYS A 98 22.43 -10.00 17.67
C LYS A 98 23.54 -10.63 18.53
N SER A 99 24.44 -9.84 19.11
CA SER A 99 25.53 -10.33 19.96
C SER A 99 25.07 -11.03 21.25
N ARG A 100 23.89 -10.67 21.80
CA ARG A 100 23.37 -11.31 23.02
C ARG A 100 22.73 -12.68 22.79
N LEU A 101 22.15 -12.92 21.60
CA LEU A 101 21.49 -14.19 21.27
C LEU A 101 22.50 -15.31 20.97
N ILE A 102 23.64 -14.97 20.36
CA ILE A 102 24.72 -15.91 20.05
C ILE A 102 25.40 -16.44 21.33
N LYS A 103 25.41 -15.65 22.41
CA LYS A 103 26.01 -16.03 23.70
C LYS A 103 25.17 -17.06 24.48
N LEU A 104 23.85 -17.11 24.26
CA LEU A 104 22.94 -18.06 24.91
C LEU A 104 22.87 -19.41 24.19
N LEU A 105 23.10 -19.44 22.88
CA LEU A 105 23.05 -20.67 22.08
C LEU A 105 24.35 -21.51 22.17
N ASN A 106 25.47 -20.91 22.57
CA ASN A 106 26.77 -21.60 22.68
C ASN A 106 27.03 -22.31 24.03
N GLN A 107 26.05 -22.40 24.95
CA GLN A 107 26.24 -23.02 26.27
C GLN A 107 25.64 -24.42 26.46
N ARG A 108 25.10 -25.08 25.42
CA ARG A 108 24.63 -26.48 25.55
C ARG A 108 25.66 -27.47 25.01
N LYS A 109 26.43 -28.06 25.92
CA LYS A 109 27.25 -29.27 25.67
C LYS A 109 26.33 -30.45 25.37
N VAL A 110 26.54 -31.09 24.22
CA VAL A 110 25.85 -32.32 23.80
C VAL A 110 26.51 -33.53 24.48
N PHE A 111 25.71 -34.30 25.21
CA PHE A 111 26.07 -35.62 25.75
C PHE A 111 25.87 -36.66 24.64
N ILE A 112 26.92 -37.44 24.31
CA ILE A 112 26.86 -38.58 23.40
C ILE A 112 26.90 -39.86 24.25
N ILE A 113 25.89 -40.73 24.08
CA ILE A 113 25.84 -42.08 24.67
C ILE A 113 26.22 -43.09 23.56
N PRO A 114 27.08 -44.10 23.81
CA PRO A 114 27.35 -45.14 22.84
C PRO A 114 26.35 -46.30 22.99
N ILE A 115 25.81 -46.79 21.87
CA ILE A 115 25.10 -48.08 21.81
C ILE A 115 25.93 -49.04 20.95
N GLY A 116 26.14 -50.24 21.50
CA GLY A 116 26.92 -51.32 20.91
C GLY A 116 26.13 -52.20 19.93
N ILE A 117 26.86 -52.57 18.87
CA ILE A 117 26.93 -53.80 18.05
C ILE A 117 25.94 -54.94 18.35
N ILE A 118 25.25 -55.42 17.29
CA ILE A 118 25.02 -56.81 16.77
C ILE A 118 23.93 -56.64 15.68
N GLY A 119 23.89 -57.24 14.49
CA GLY A 119 24.68 -58.25 13.81
C GLY A 119 24.25 -58.32 12.32
N VAL A 120 24.99 -59.11 11.56
CA VAL A 120 25.06 -59.22 10.11
C VAL A 120 23.83 -59.88 9.47
N ILE A 121 23.26 -59.28 8.41
CA ILE A 121 22.64 -59.99 7.27
C ILE A 121 22.97 -59.24 5.97
N CYS A 122 23.67 -59.92 5.06
CA CYS A 122 23.94 -59.48 3.70
C CYS A 122 22.67 -59.61 2.83
N ILE A 123 22.18 -58.50 2.28
CA ILE A 123 21.38 -58.50 1.05
C ILE A 123 21.92 -57.38 0.17
N ALA A 124 22.46 -57.76 -0.99
CA ALA A 124 22.76 -56.84 -2.09
C ALA A 124 21.43 -56.27 -2.61
N GLY A 125 21.08 -55.08 -2.14
CA GLY A 125 19.96 -54.29 -2.60
C GLY A 125 20.42 -52.85 -2.77
N ILE A 126 20.19 -52.30 -3.95
CA ILE A 126 20.52 -50.94 -4.37
C ILE A 126 20.06 -49.96 -3.29
N ALA A 127 21.01 -49.37 -2.55
CA ALA A 127 20.73 -48.31 -1.60
C ALA A 127 20.49 -47.02 -2.40
N LEU A 128 19.22 -46.76 -2.73
CA LEU A 128 18.75 -45.41 -2.94
C LEU A 128 18.99 -44.65 -1.63
N THR A 129 20.02 -43.81 -1.60
CA THR A 129 20.22 -42.84 -0.54
C THR A 129 19.05 -41.86 -0.59
N THR A 130 17.99 -42.13 0.18
CA THR A 130 16.95 -41.15 0.46
C THR A 130 17.61 -40.05 1.29
N ASN A 131 18.12 -39.04 0.60
CA ASN A 131 18.43 -37.76 1.19
C ASN A 131 17.10 -37.27 1.77
N LYS A 132 16.91 -37.41 3.09
CA LYS A 132 15.78 -36.81 3.81
C LYS A 132 15.93 -35.30 3.62
N GLY A 133 15.36 -34.80 2.53
CA GLY A 133 15.32 -33.39 2.22
C GLY A 133 14.76 -32.69 3.46
N LYS A 134 15.56 -31.78 4.02
CA LYS A 134 15.04 -30.79 4.94
C LYS A 134 13.90 -30.09 4.18
N PHE A 135 12.66 -30.42 4.51
CA PHE A 135 11.53 -29.61 4.10
C PHE A 135 11.80 -28.21 4.65
N LEU A 136 12.05 -27.26 3.75
CA LEU A 136 12.16 -25.85 4.09
C LEU A 136 10.79 -25.43 4.61
N THR A 137 10.66 -25.34 5.93
CA THR A 137 9.44 -24.83 6.55
C THR A 137 9.37 -23.34 6.30
N CYS A 138 8.22 -22.88 5.80
CA CYS A 138 7.91 -21.46 5.63
C CYS A 138 7.68 -20.80 6.99
N GLU A 139 8.74 -20.66 7.79
CA GLU A 139 8.70 -19.83 8.99
C GLU A 139 9.18 -18.43 8.63
N ASP A 140 8.23 -17.50 8.56
CA ASP A 140 8.53 -16.08 8.43
C ASP A 140 9.04 -15.56 9.78
N ALA A 141 10.13 -14.78 9.79
CA ALA A 141 10.73 -14.24 11.02
C ALA A 141 9.82 -13.23 11.75
N ASN A 142 8.72 -12.81 11.10
CA ASN A 142 7.64 -12.03 11.67
C ASN A 142 6.40 -12.92 11.85
N TYR A 143 6.11 -13.28 13.10
CA TYR A 143 5.10 -14.23 13.59
C TYR A 143 3.62 -14.04 13.14
N THR A 144 3.31 -13.19 12.16
CA THR A 144 1.91 -12.84 11.79
C THR A 144 1.38 -13.49 10.52
N ARG A 145 2.19 -14.21 9.74
CA ARG A 145 1.72 -14.88 8.50
C ARG A 145 1.97 -16.38 8.55
N HIS A 146 0.88 -17.14 8.55
CA HIS A 146 0.94 -18.60 8.46
C HIS A 146 0.99 -19.01 6.98
N TYR A 147 2.18 -19.39 6.52
CA TYR A 147 2.41 -19.97 5.19
C TYR A 147 2.62 -21.49 5.36
N THR A 148 2.02 -22.33 4.51
CA THR A 148 2.15 -23.80 4.66
C THR A 148 2.52 -24.57 3.41
N LEU A 149 2.35 -24.01 2.22
CA LEU A 149 2.65 -24.73 0.98
C LEU A 149 3.95 -24.20 0.39
N THR A 150 4.97 -25.05 0.30
CA THR A 150 6.15 -24.85 -0.55
C THR A 150 5.92 -25.55 -1.88
N ASN A 151 6.00 -24.85 -3.00
CA ASN A 151 6.18 -25.54 -4.28
C ASN A 151 7.58 -26.22 -4.32
N PRO A 152 7.88 -27.07 -5.32
CA PRO A 152 9.21 -27.68 -5.47
C PRO A 152 10.38 -26.69 -5.58
N LEU A 153 10.09 -25.40 -5.78
CA LEU A 153 11.05 -24.30 -5.83
C LEU A 153 11.15 -23.52 -4.49
N GLY A 154 10.54 -24.01 -3.41
CA GLY A 154 10.58 -23.40 -2.08
C GLY A 154 9.73 -22.13 -1.91
N LYS A 155 8.84 -21.79 -2.86
CA LYS A 155 7.95 -20.63 -2.72
C LYS A 155 6.82 -20.94 -1.74
N CYS A 156 6.70 -20.10 -0.72
CA CYS A 156 5.67 -20.15 0.32
C CYS A 156 4.35 -19.52 -0.14
N TYR A 157 3.23 -20.19 0.14
CA TYR A 157 1.87 -19.67 -0.09
C TYR A 157 1.05 -19.61 1.20
N LYS A 158 0.14 -18.63 1.24
CA LYS A 158 -0.73 -18.35 2.38
C LYS A 158 -1.62 -19.56 2.68
N ASP A 159 -1.72 -19.92 3.96
CA ASP A 159 -2.60 -20.99 4.41
C ASP A 159 -4.03 -20.47 4.67
N LEU A 160 -4.94 -20.75 3.74
CA LEU A 160 -6.33 -20.32 3.85
C LEU A 160 -7.17 -21.16 4.84
N ASN A 161 -6.62 -22.25 5.39
CA ASN A 161 -7.23 -22.97 6.51
C ASN A 161 -6.92 -22.34 7.87
N LYS A 162 -5.87 -21.51 7.94
CA LYS A 162 -5.44 -20.81 9.15
C LYS A 162 -5.76 -19.32 9.13
N THR A 163 -5.79 -18.73 7.94
CA THR A 163 -6.00 -17.29 7.76
C THR A 163 -7.09 -17.03 6.73
N PRO A 164 -7.95 -16.02 6.95
CA PRO A 164 -9.06 -15.79 6.03
C PRO A 164 -8.59 -15.28 4.67
N LEU A 165 -9.34 -15.64 3.63
CA LEU A 165 -9.26 -14.99 2.32
C LEU A 165 -9.77 -13.55 2.47
N THR A 166 -8.96 -12.58 2.09
CA THR A 166 -9.21 -11.16 2.32
C THR A 166 -9.60 -10.45 1.03
N ILE A 167 -10.83 -9.95 0.98
CA ILE A 167 -11.35 -9.12 -0.10
C ILE A 167 -11.07 -7.65 0.24
N GLY A 168 -10.21 -7.02 -0.54
CA GLY A 168 -9.85 -5.62 -0.41
C GLY A 168 -10.69 -4.71 -1.28
N ILE A 169 -11.39 -3.73 -0.66
CA ILE A 169 -12.25 -2.77 -1.37
C ILE A 169 -12.08 -1.33 -0.85
N LEU A 170 -12.39 -0.36 -1.72
CA LEU A 170 -12.36 1.07 -1.40
C LEU A 170 -13.76 1.72 -1.28
N THR A 171 -14.79 0.88 -1.24
CA THR A 171 -16.20 1.25 -1.06
C THR A 171 -16.73 0.66 0.24
N ASP A 172 -17.96 1.00 0.61
CA ASP A 172 -18.67 0.40 1.74
C ASP A 172 -18.76 -1.14 1.61
N ALA A 173 -18.49 -1.85 2.71
CA ALA A 173 -18.49 -3.32 2.78
C ALA A 173 -19.83 -3.93 2.39
N LYS A 174 -20.94 -3.23 2.66
CA LYS A 174 -22.29 -3.73 2.37
C LYS A 174 -22.52 -4.14 0.91
N TYR A 175 -21.83 -3.50 -0.04
CA TYR A 175 -21.94 -3.81 -1.46
C TYR A 175 -21.27 -5.13 -1.85
N TYR A 176 -20.51 -5.74 -0.94
CA TYR A 176 -19.74 -6.95 -1.16
C TYR A 176 -20.13 -8.10 -0.22
N GLU A 177 -21.06 -7.90 0.71
CA GLU A 177 -21.43 -8.94 1.69
C GLU A 177 -22.00 -10.19 1.01
N LYS A 178 -22.92 -10.04 0.05
CA LYS A 178 -23.42 -11.18 -0.73
C LYS A 178 -22.32 -11.87 -1.53
N PHE A 179 -21.35 -11.09 -2.01
CA PHE A 179 -20.22 -11.64 -2.76
C PHE A 179 -19.27 -12.42 -1.85
N LYS A 180 -19.03 -11.94 -0.63
CA LYS A 180 -18.30 -12.64 0.42
C LYS A 180 -18.98 -13.95 0.80
N GLU A 181 -20.30 -13.94 1.02
CA GLU A 181 -21.10 -15.13 1.30
C GLU A 181 -21.01 -16.14 0.15
N TYR A 182 -21.17 -15.66 -1.09
CA TYR A 182 -21.01 -16.51 -2.28
C TYR A 182 -19.63 -17.15 -2.36
N LEU A 183 -18.55 -16.39 -2.21
CA LEU A 183 -17.19 -16.93 -2.21
C LEU A 183 -16.97 -17.94 -1.08
N SER A 184 -17.47 -17.65 0.12
CA SER A 184 -17.36 -18.56 1.27
C SER A 184 -18.02 -19.90 0.98
N ASN A 185 -19.25 -19.88 0.47
CA ASN A 185 -20.02 -21.09 0.17
C ASN A 185 -19.39 -21.90 -0.98
N GLN A 186 -18.89 -21.23 -2.02
CA GLN A 186 -18.29 -21.91 -3.19
C GLN A 186 -16.89 -22.45 -2.91
N LEU A 187 -16.22 -21.96 -1.86
CA LEU A 187 -14.84 -22.31 -1.52
C LEU A 187 -14.74 -22.99 -0.15
N GLU A 188 -15.84 -23.48 0.45
CA GLU A 188 -15.88 -24.01 1.82
C GLU A 188 -14.84 -25.11 2.09
N SER A 189 -14.53 -25.95 1.09
CA SER A 189 -13.51 -27.00 1.18
C SER A 189 -12.06 -26.48 1.05
N THR A 190 -11.88 -25.22 0.68
CA THR A 190 -10.60 -24.59 0.34
C THR A 190 -10.23 -23.46 1.29
N VAL A 191 -11.21 -22.68 1.76
CA VAL A 191 -11.01 -21.50 2.61
C VAL A 191 -11.82 -21.65 3.88
N LYS A 192 -11.18 -21.46 5.04
CA LYS A 192 -11.87 -21.53 6.33
C LYS A 192 -12.82 -20.34 6.54
N ASP A 193 -12.43 -19.17 6.06
CA ASP A 193 -13.17 -17.93 6.24
C ASP A 193 -12.84 -16.92 5.14
N VAL A 194 -13.77 -16.02 4.85
CA VAL A 194 -13.61 -14.91 3.91
C VAL A 194 -13.99 -13.62 4.63
N LYS A 195 -13.06 -12.66 4.65
CA LYS A 195 -13.29 -11.34 5.25
C LYS A 195 -13.25 -10.23 4.20
N ILE A 196 -14.04 -9.19 4.42
CA ILE A 196 -13.94 -7.93 3.67
C ILE A 196 -13.09 -6.95 4.50
N GLU A 197 -12.04 -6.42 3.88
CA GLU A 197 -11.35 -5.24 4.39
C GLU A 197 -11.74 -4.04 3.53
N SER A 198 -12.68 -3.25 4.08
CA SER A 198 -13.20 -2.04 3.44
C SER A 198 -12.60 -0.81 4.09
N VAL A 199 -12.08 0.10 3.25
CA VAL A 199 -11.67 1.42 3.73
C VAL A 199 -12.26 2.50 2.85
N ASN A 200 -13.20 3.25 3.42
CA ASN A 200 -13.71 4.48 2.80
C ASN A 200 -12.72 5.64 2.98
N ARG A 201 -11.49 5.50 2.47
CA ARG A 201 -10.45 6.56 2.41
C ARG A 201 -9.84 6.67 1.02
N CYS A 202 -8.89 7.60 0.86
CA CYS A 202 -8.13 7.79 -0.37
C CYS A 202 -7.38 6.51 -0.81
N TYR A 203 -7.09 6.42 -2.11
CA TYR A 203 -6.61 5.23 -2.80
C TYR A 203 -5.24 4.72 -2.32
N GLU A 204 -4.43 5.57 -1.67
CA GLU A 204 -3.11 5.22 -1.12
C GLU A 204 -3.17 4.04 -0.14
N TYR A 205 -4.25 3.93 0.64
CA TYR A 205 -4.41 2.80 1.56
C TYR A 205 -4.40 1.45 0.82
N ALA A 206 -5.17 1.36 -0.27
CA ALA A 206 -5.20 0.16 -1.10
C ALA A 206 -3.84 -0.13 -1.72
N ARG A 207 -3.12 0.90 -2.17
CA ARG A 207 -1.78 0.75 -2.73
C ARG A 207 -0.82 0.09 -1.73
N ASN A 208 -0.85 0.52 -0.46
CA ASN A 208 -0.03 -0.07 0.60
C ASN A 208 -0.40 -1.53 0.87
N LYS A 209 -1.71 -1.83 0.89
CA LYS A 209 -2.21 -3.20 1.09
C LYS A 209 -1.87 -4.15 -0.05
N ILE A 210 -1.88 -3.65 -1.28
CA ILE A 210 -1.44 -4.37 -2.47
C ILE A 210 0.08 -4.63 -2.39
N ALA A 211 0.87 -3.62 -2.06
CA ALA A 211 2.33 -3.76 -1.95
C ALA A 211 2.75 -4.75 -0.85
N SER A 212 2.08 -4.73 0.30
CA SER A 212 2.34 -5.68 1.39
C SER A 212 1.69 -7.06 1.19
N LYS A 213 0.86 -7.19 0.14
CA LYS A 213 0.06 -8.37 -0.18
C LYS A 213 -0.93 -8.78 0.90
N ASP A 214 -1.44 -7.82 1.65
CA ASP A 214 -2.42 -8.05 2.71
C ASP A 214 -3.80 -8.44 2.15
N TRP A 215 -4.10 -8.02 0.91
CA TRP A 215 -5.35 -8.33 0.23
C TRP A 215 -5.15 -9.45 -0.78
N ASP A 216 -6.01 -10.46 -0.72
CA ASP A 216 -5.95 -11.64 -1.58
C ASP A 216 -6.77 -11.46 -2.86
N VAL A 217 -7.94 -10.83 -2.75
CA VAL A 217 -8.82 -10.44 -3.86
C VAL A 217 -8.97 -8.92 -3.83
N VAL A 218 -8.48 -8.23 -4.86
CA VAL A 218 -8.39 -6.76 -4.86
C VAL A 218 -9.34 -6.17 -5.90
N PHE A 219 -10.35 -5.43 -5.45
CA PHE A 219 -11.16 -4.58 -6.31
C PHE A 219 -10.54 -3.18 -6.35
N THR A 220 -9.82 -2.88 -7.43
CA THR A 220 -8.86 -1.76 -7.42
C THR A 220 -9.54 -0.38 -7.48
N LEU A 221 -10.74 -0.29 -8.07
CA LEU A 221 -11.58 0.90 -8.27
C LEU A 221 -10.94 2.05 -9.07
N SER A 222 -9.61 2.14 -9.11
CA SER A 222 -8.79 3.11 -9.82
C SER A 222 -7.74 2.38 -10.64
N PRO A 223 -7.47 2.79 -11.90
CA PRO A 223 -6.42 2.20 -12.71
C PRO A 223 -5.02 2.40 -12.09
N MET A 224 -4.85 3.40 -11.22
CA MET A 224 -3.61 3.56 -10.43
C MET A 224 -3.36 2.36 -9.50
N ASN A 225 -4.41 1.81 -8.92
CA ASN A 225 -4.31 0.61 -8.07
C ASN A 225 -4.24 -0.67 -8.89
N SER A 226 -4.83 -0.70 -10.10
CA SER A 226 -4.60 -1.78 -11.07
C SER A 226 -3.15 -1.88 -11.49
N ILE A 227 -2.52 -0.75 -11.81
CA ILE A 227 -1.07 -0.68 -12.06
C ILE A 227 -0.30 -1.22 -10.86
N ALA A 228 -0.63 -0.77 -9.64
CA ALA A 228 0.04 -1.24 -8.44
C ALA A 228 -0.13 -2.76 -8.24
N ALA A 229 -1.31 -3.33 -8.50
CA ALA A 229 -1.55 -4.76 -8.40
C ALA A 229 -0.71 -5.53 -9.43
N SER A 230 -0.77 -5.12 -10.69
CA SER A 230 0.03 -5.68 -11.79
C SER A 230 1.53 -5.65 -11.47
N ASP A 231 2.03 -4.51 -10.98
CA ASP A 231 3.44 -4.31 -10.61
C ASP A 231 3.92 -5.15 -9.43
N ASN A 232 2.99 -5.55 -8.56
CA ASN A 232 3.24 -6.43 -7.42
C ASN A 232 2.97 -7.92 -7.75
N GLY A 233 2.80 -8.24 -9.02
CA GLY A 233 2.66 -9.61 -9.51
C GLY A 233 1.30 -10.23 -9.22
N TYR A 234 0.28 -9.42 -8.96
CA TYR A 234 -1.08 -9.93 -8.88
C TYR A 234 -1.59 -10.40 -10.24
N THR A 235 -2.42 -11.43 -10.24
CA THR A 235 -3.01 -12.02 -11.45
C THR A 235 -4.36 -11.34 -11.75
N TRP A 236 -4.54 -10.84 -12.97
CA TRP A 236 -5.82 -10.31 -13.45
C TRP A 236 -6.93 -11.38 -13.43
N VAL A 237 -8.12 -11.00 -12.95
CA VAL A 237 -9.32 -11.86 -12.95
C VAL A 237 -10.39 -11.33 -13.89
N ALA A 238 -10.75 -10.06 -13.68
CA ALA A 238 -11.94 -9.48 -14.26
C ALA A 238 -11.81 -7.97 -14.36
N ARG A 239 -12.62 -7.38 -15.24
CA ARG A 239 -12.72 -5.94 -15.40
C ARG A 239 -13.69 -5.37 -14.38
N MET A 240 -13.38 -4.21 -13.80
CA MET A 240 -14.35 -3.41 -13.04
C MET A 240 -15.10 -2.45 -13.96
N PHE A 241 -16.34 -2.12 -13.59
CA PHE A 241 -17.26 -1.32 -14.41
C PHE A 241 -17.46 -1.90 -15.83
N PRO A 242 -17.85 -3.18 -15.95
CA PRO A 242 -18.00 -3.84 -17.25
C PRO A 242 -19.04 -3.16 -18.16
N ASP A 243 -20.07 -2.53 -17.56
CA ASP A 243 -21.14 -1.82 -18.27
C ASP A 243 -20.73 -0.42 -18.79
N LYS A 244 -19.46 -0.03 -18.63
CA LYS A 244 -18.92 1.25 -19.12
C LYS A 244 -17.95 1.01 -20.28
N PRO A 245 -17.65 2.03 -21.10
CA PRO A 245 -16.57 1.92 -22.09
C PRO A 245 -15.23 1.54 -21.44
N GLU A 246 -14.39 0.80 -22.18
CA GLU A 246 -13.06 0.33 -21.70
C GLU A 246 -12.15 1.47 -21.24
N TYR A 247 -12.32 2.62 -21.86
CA TYR A 247 -11.58 3.84 -21.60
C TYR A 247 -12.53 4.97 -21.22
N TYR A 248 -12.05 5.89 -20.40
CA TYR A 248 -12.78 7.10 -20.01
C TYR A 248 -11.83 8.29 -19.93
N GLN A 249 -12.36 9.50 -19.83
CA GLN A 249 -11.54 10.71 -19.78
C GLN A 249 -11.69 11.41 -18.43
N ALA A 250 -10.65 12.12 -17.99
CA ALA A 250 -10.78 13.14 -16.96
C ALA A 250 -11.31 14.44 -17.58
N ALA A 251 -12.04 15.21 -16.81
CA ALA A 251 -12.50 16.54 -17.16
C ALA A 251 -12.07 17.54 -16.09
N LEU A 252 -11.50 18.66 -16.52
CA LEU A 252 -11.44 19.88 -15.71
C LEU A 252 -12.74 20.66 -15.96
N TYR A 253 -13.41 21.07 -14.90
CA TYR A 253 -14.70 21.73 -14.98
C TYR A 253 -14.82 22.91 -14.00
N THR A 254 -15.65 23.88 -14.37
CA THR A 254 -15.96 25.08 -13.60
C THR A 254 -17.49 25.27 -13.51
N LYS A 255 -17.96 26.30 -12.80
CA LYS A 255 -19.38 26.69 -12.80
C LYS A 255 -19.84 26.98 -14.23
N LYS A 256 -21.10 26.66 -14.56
CA LYS A 256 -21.68 26.90 -15.90
C LYS A 256 -21.43 28.32 -16.42
N ASN A 257 -21.64 29.32 -15.55
CA ASN A 257 -21.56 30.75 -15.88
C ASN A 257 -20.18 31.38 -15.61
N SER A 258 -19.15 30.57 -15.35
CA SER A 258 -17.78 31.07 -15.16
C SER A 258 -17.22 31.66 -16.46
N SER A 259 -16.45 32.74 -16.36
CA SER A 259 -15.71 33.32 -17.48
C SER A 259 -14.55 32.43 -17.95
N ILE A 260 -14.15 31.44 -17.17
CA ILE A 260 -13.09 30.48 -17.52
C ILE A 260 -13.63 29.52 -18.59
N ASN A 261 -13.07 29.57 -19.79
CA ASN A 261 -13.48 28.75 -20.93
C ASN A 261 -12.45 27.67 -21.29
N SER A 262 -11.19 27.85 -20.89
CA SER A 262 -10.13 26.93 -21.26
C SER A 262 -9.06 26.78 -20.18
N ILE A 263 -8.32 25.67 -20.23
CA ILE A 263 -7.13 25.45 -19.39
C ILE A 263 -6.04 26.52 -19.59
N LYS A 264 -6.03 27.20 -20.75
CA LYS A 264 -5.04 28.24 -21.09
C LYS A 264 -5.19 29.47 -20.18
N GLU A 265 -6.42 29.80 -19.80
CA GLU A 265 -6.75 30.97 -18.95
C GLU A 265 -6.33 30.79 -17.49
N LEU A 266 -6.11 29.53 -17.06
CA LEU A 266 -5.69 29.23 -15.69
C LEU A 266 -4.28 29.77 -15.41
N ASN A 267 -4.16 30.46 -14.28
CA ASN A 267 -2.97 31.13 -13.79
C ASN A 267 -3.00 31.22 -12.24
N SER A 268 -1.99 31.88 -11.64
CA SER A 268 -1.78 31.89 -10.19
C SER A 268 -2.87 32.59 -9.36
N SER A 269 -3.85 33.27 -9.95
CA SER A 269 -5.02 33.78 -9.22
C SER A 269 -6.09 32.71 -9.00
N HIS A 270 -6.10 31.65 -9.80
CA HIS A 270 -7.13 30.64 -9.79
C HIS A 270 -6.87 29.56 -8.71
N LYS A 271 -7.95 29.08 -8.11
CA LYS A 271 -7.99 27.99 -7.13
C LYS A 271 -8.56 26.73 -7.75
N ILE A 272 -7.85 25.63 -7.60
CA ILE A 272 -8.21 24.33 -8.18
C ILE A 272 -8.34 23.30 -7.05
N ALA A 273 -9.47 22.58 -7.03
CA ALA A 273 -9.63 21.41 -6.17
C ALA A 273 -9.37 20.12 -6.93
N LEU A 274 -8.55 19.26 -6.35
CA LEU A 274 -8.24 17.93 -6.85
C LEU A 274 -8.75 16.85 -5.90
N GLY A 275 -8.97 15.66 -6.43
CA GLY A 275 -9.38 14.52 -5.64
C GLY A 275 -8.28 13.97 -4.73
N CYS A 276 -8.57 12.81 -4.15
CA CYS A 276 -7.58 11.99 -3.43
C CYS A 276 -6.35 11.65 -4.28
N ILE A 277 -5.19 11.69 -3.64
CA ILE A 277 -3.99 11.02 -4.16
C ILE A 277 -4.33 9.55 -4.47
N GLY A 278 -3.95 9.13 -5.68
CA GLY A 278 -4.23 7.81 -6.27
C GLY A 278 -5.51 7.76 -7.12
N SER A 279 -6.26 8.86 -7.24
CA SER A 279 -7.30 8.99 -8.26
C SER A 279 -6.69 9.28 -9.63
N ALA A 280 -7.05 8.46 -10.62
CA ALA A 280 -6.63 8.71 -12.00
C ALA A 280 -7.24 10.00 -12.57
N SER A 281 -8.56 10.16 -12.48
CA SER A 281 -9.27 11.23 -13.17
C SER A 281 -9.45 12.52 -12.38
N SER A 282 -9.39 12.47 -11.06
CA SER A 282 -9.49 13.66 -10.20
C SER A 282 -8.15 14.12 -9.62
N PHE A 283 -7.05 13.38 -9.81
CA PHE A 283 -5.73 13.78 -9.32
C PHE A 283 -4.61 13.65 -10.36
N TYR A 284 -4.23 12.43 -10.76
CA TYR A 284 -3.05 12.20 -11.60
C TYR A 284 -3.17 12.83 -13.00
N MET A 285 -4.28 12.58 -13.70
CA MET A 285 -4.52 13.19 -15.01
C MET A 285 -4.58 14.72 -14.92
N PRO A 286 -5.33 15.34 -13.98
CA PRO A 286 -5.30 16.79 -13.78
C PRO A 286 -3.91 17.36 -13.54
N ILE A 287 -3.09 16.76 -12.66
CA ILE A 287 -1.72 17.23 -12.41
C ILE A 287 -0.90 17.22 -13.69
N TYR A 288 -0.99 16.15 -14.49
CA TYR A 288 -0.32 16.07 -15.78
C TYR A 288 -0.82 17.13 -16.78
N GLN A 289 -2.14 17.30 -16.91
CA GLN A 289 -2.74 18.27 -17.83
C GLN A 289 -2.42 19.72 -17.45
N LEU A 290 -2.19 19.99 -16.16
CA LEU A 290 -1.84 21.30 -15.63
C LEU A 290 -0.32 21.54 -15.58
N TYR A 291 0.50 20.63 -16.12
CA TYR A 291 1.95 20.81 -16.21
C TYR A 291 2.30 22.14 -16.91
N GLY A 292 3.29 22.85 -16.37
CA GLY A 292 3.68 24.18 -16.88
C GLY A 292 2.89 25.34 -16.29
N LYS A 293 1.89 25.09 -15.43
CA LYS A 293 1.10 26.14 -14.77
C LYS A 293 1.61 26.46 -13.36
N THR A 294 1.33 27.69 -12.91
CA THR A 294 1.46 28.11 -11.51
C THR A 294 0.07 28.41 -10.97
N LEU A 295 -0.38 27.70 -9.92
CA LEU A 295 -1.79 27.65 -9.52
C LEU A 295 -1.95 27.52 -8.00
N ASN A 296 -3.10 27.91 -7.45
CA ASN A 296 -3.46 27.54 -6.09
C ASN A 296 -4.17 26.18 -6.10
N ILE A 297 -3.61 25.19 -5.41
CA ILE A 297 -4.13 23.83 -5.40
C ILE A 297 -4.58 23.48 -3.98
N THR A 298 -5.75 22.86 -3.90
CA THR A 298 -6.19 22.09 -2.76
C THR A 298 -6.56 20.67 -3.22
N LYS A 299 -6.41 19.68 -2.36
CA LYS A 299 -6.49 18.26 -2.73
C LYS A 299 -7.11 17.40 -1.63
N ASP A 300 -7.18 16.09 -1.87
CA ASP A 300 -7.69 15.07 -0.95
C ASP A 300 -9.20 15.12 -0.73
N TYR A 301 -9.94 15.62 -1.72
CA TYR A 301 -11.40 15.60 -1.72
C TYR A 301 -11.96 14.33 -2.37
N ARG A 302 -13.15 13.94 -1.94
CA ARG A 302 -14.00 12.96 -2.64
C ARG A 302 -14.82 13.66 -3.72
N ASP A 303 -15.21 12.91 -4.75
CA ASP A 303 -15.93 13.45 -5.92
C ASP A 303 -17.17 14.29 -5.57
N ARG A 304 -17.93 13.94 -4.53
CA ARG A 304 -19.10 14.73 -4.10
C ARG A 304 -18.74 16.06 -3.42
N GLU A 305 -17.58 16.12 -2.78
CA GLU A 305 -17.12 17.35 -2.11
C GLU A 305 -16.63 18.36 -3.14
N LEU A 306 -16.00 17.87 -4.21
CA LEU A 306 -15.49 18.67 -5.32
C LEU A 306 -16.58 19.53 -5.98
N ASP A 307 -17.75 18.94 -6.29
CA ASP A 307 -18.87 19.68 -6.89
C ASP A 307 -19.33 20.83 -5.99
N ASN A 308 -19.43 20.58 -4.68
CA ASN A 308 -19.85 21.59 -3.71
C ASN A 308 -18.85 22.74 -3.58
N LEU A 309 -17.55 22.46 -3.67
CA LEU A 309 -16.51 23.50 -3.65
C LEU A 309 -16.65 24.44 -4.86
N VAL A 310 -16.89 23.86 -6.05
CA VAL A 310 -17.12 24.66 -7.26
C VAL A 310 -18.41 25.44 -7.13
N ILE A 311 -19.54 24.83 -6.76
CA ILE A 311 -20.85 25.51 -6.63
C ILE A 311 -20.77 26.69 -5.65
N LYS A 312 -20.12 26.52 -4.51
CA LYS A 312 -19.96 27.59 -3.50
C LYS A 312 -18.97 28.67 -3.91
N GLY A 313 -18.18 28.45 -4.97
CA GLY A 313 -17.12 29.37 -5.39
C GLY A 313 -15.90 29.36 -4.47
N ASN A 314 -15.72 28.29 -3.69
CA ASN A 314 -14.51 28.11 -2.87
C ASN A 314 -13.28 27.82 -3.74
N VAL A 315 -13.52 27.23 -4.92
CA VAL A 315 -12.55 27.01 -5.99
C VAL A 315 -13.16 27.36 -7.33
N ASP A 316 -12.30 27.71 -8.29
CA ASP A 316 -12.69 28.12 -9.64
C ASP A 316 -12.87 26.90 -10.55
N VAL A 317 -12.03 25.88 -10.38
CA VAL A 317 -11.99 24.67 -11.20
C VAL A 317 -11.83 23.44 -10.33
N SER A 318 -12.41 22.33 -10.77
CA SER A 318 -12.25 21.01 -10.18
C SER A 318 -12.04 19.95 -11.26
N ALA A 319 -11.73 18.71 -10.86
CA ALA A 319 -11.48 17.61 -11.75
C ALA A 319 -12.22 16.32 -11.36
N ARG A 320 -12.75 15.59 -12.34
CA ARG A 320 -13.30 14.22 -12.15
C ARG A 320 -13.40 13.47 -13.47
N ALA A 321 -13.87 12.22 -13.43
CA ALA A 321 -14.21 11.50 -14.66
C ALA A 321 -15.32 12.23 -15.44
N ALA A 322 -15.10 12.48 -16.73
CA ALA A 322 -15.93 13.32 -17.57
C ALA A 322 -17.40 12.88 -17.62
N SER A 323 -17.63 11.57 -17.62
CA SER A 323 -18.96 10.96 -17.60
C SER A 323 -19.80 11.25 -16.35
N PHE A 324 -19.18 11.81 -15.29
CA PHE A 324 -19.85 12.17 -14.05
C PHE A 324 -19.98 13.69 -13.84
N VAL A 325 -19.61 14.51 -14.83
CA VAL A 325 -19.81 15.95 -14.75
C VAL A 325 -21.26 16.28 -15.13
N ASP A 326 -22.00 16.93 -14.23
CA ASP A 326 -23.34 17.44 -14.50
C ASP A 326 -23.25 18.74 -15.31
N GLU A 327 -23.31 18.64 -16.64
CA GLU A 327 -23.20 19.77 -17.56
C GLU A 327 -24.39 20.76 -17.49
N THR A 328 -25.43 20.47 -16.70
CA THR A 328 -26.48 21.46 -16.38
C THR A 328 -26.00 22.48 -15.35
N LYS A 329 -25.08 22.08 -14.46
CA LYS A 329 -24.52 22.93 -13.39
C LYS A 329 -23.11 23.42 -13.69
N PHE A 330 -22.38 22.65 -14.49
CA PHE A 330 -20.96 22.86 -14.75
C PHE A 330 -20.67 23.01 -16.24
N LYS A 331 -19.49 23.56 -16.53
CA LYS A 331 -18.91 23.63 -17.86
C LYS A 331 -17.57 22.93 -17.83
N ILE A 332 -17.37 21.96 -18.72
CA ILE A 332 -16.07 21.32 -18.93
C ILE A 332 -15.19 22.28 -19.73
N ILE A 333 -14.01 22.59 -19.21
CA ILE A 333 -13.03 23.49 -19.86
C ILE A 333 -11.86 22.73 -20.50
N HIS A 334 -11.73 21.43 -20.18
CA HIS A 334 -10.73 20.54 -20.74
C HIS A 334 -11.11 19.08 -20.53
N LYS A 335 -10.84 18.22 -21.52
CA LYS A 335 -10.90 16.75 -21.39
C LYS A 335 -9.51 16.18 -21.63
N SER A 336 -9.13 15.17 -20.86
CA SER A 336 -7.84 14.51 -21.01
C SER A 336 -7.84 13.52 -22.18
N SER A 337 -6.66 12.96 -22.46
CA SER A 337 -6.55 11.69 -23.19
C SER A 337 -7.25 10.55 -22.43
N ASP A 338 -7.42 9.43 -23.12
CA ASP A 338 -8.06 8.25 -22.59
C ASP A 338 -7.32 7.65 -21.39
N ILE A 339 -8.11 7.23 -20.40
CA ILE A 339 -7.71 6.57 -19.18
C ILE A 339 -8.25 5.14 -19.25
N PRO A 340 -7.41 4.11 -19.18
CA PRO A 340 -7.88 2.74 -19.12
C PRO A 340 -8.72 2.49 -17.84
N GLY A 341 -9.72 1.60 -17.94
CA GLY A 341 -10.56 1.17 -16.82
C GLY A 341 -9.78 0.45 -15.72
N SER A 342 -10.44 0.07 -14.63
CA SER A 342 -9.83 -0.66 -13.49
C SER A 342 -10.22 -2.15 -13.49
N GLY A 343 -9.70 -2.93 -12.54
CA GLY A 343 -9.80 -4.39 -12.56
C GLY A 343 -9.84 -5.06 -11.19
N VAL A 344 -10.06 -6.37 -11.23
CA VAL A 344 -10.03 -7.26 -10.06
C VAL A 344 -8.84 -8.20 -10.18
N TYR A 345 -8.10 -8.37 -9.09
CA TYR A 345 -6.80 -9.02 -9.09
C TYR A 345 -6.65 -10.02 -7.94
N LEU A 346 -5.85 -11.07 -8.12
CA LEU A 346 -5.51 -12.07 -7.09
C LEU A 346 -4.05 -12.00 -6.66
N SER A 347 -3.84 -12.09 -5.34
CA SER A 347 -2.51 -12.01 -4.73
C SER A 347 -1.59 -13.16 -5.18
N PRO A 348 -0.30 -12.90 -5.45
CA PRO A 348 0.69 -13.93 -5.77
C PRO A 348 1.09 -14.80 -4.56
N ASP A 349 0.61 -14.46 -3.36
CA ASP A 349 0.80 -15.27 -2.15
C ASP A 349 -0.23 -16.41 -2.06
N LEU A 350 -1.24 -16.45 -2.94
CA LEU A 350 -2.12 -17.60 -3.13
C LEU A 350 -1.44 -18.66 -4.01
N ALA A 351 -1.63 -19.93 -3.68
CA ALA A 351 -1.16 -21.03 -4.54
C ALA A 351 -1.87 -20.99 -5.91
N PRO A 352 -1.21 -21.35 -7.02
CA PRO A 352 -1.78 -21.26 -8.36
C PRO A 352 -3.12 -22.02 -8.51
N GLU A 353 -3.23 -23.18 -7.87
CA GLU A 353 -4.44 -24.01 -7.89
C GLU A 353 -5.60 -23.28 -7.20
N ILE A 354 -5.32 -22.58 -6.10
CA ILE A 354 -6.30 -21.77 -5.37
C ILE A 354 -6.70 -20.54 -6.19
N GLN A 355 -5.74 -19.86 -6.83
CA GLN A 355 -6.05 -18.75 -7.73
C GLN A 355 -7.01 -19.21 -8.84
N GLN A 356 -6.75 -20.36 -9.45
CA GLN A 356 -7.61 -20.89 -10.53
C GLN A 356 -9.00 -21.25 -10.03
N GLN A 357 -9.13 -21.83 -8.83
CA GLN A 357 -10.43 -22.09 -8.21
C GLN A 357 -11.21 -20.78 -8.00
N ILE A 358 -10.59 -19.75 -7.41
CA ILE A 358 -11.22 -18.44 -7.20
C ILE A 358 -11.62 -17.82 -8.53
N ILE A 359 -10.77 -17.85 -9.55
CA ILE A 359 -11.08 -17.35 -10.90
C ILE A 359 -12.33 -18.05 -11.47
N ASN A 360 -12.40 -19.38 -11.36
CA ASN A 360 -13.53 -20.15 -11.87
C ASN A 360 -14.82 -19.80 -11.12
N VAL A 361 -14.77 -19.71 -9.79
CA VAL A 361 -15.92 -19.29 -8.96
C VAL A 361 -16.38 -17.88 -9.35
N MET A 362 -15.46 -16.92 -9.47
CA MET A 362 -15.81 -15.54 -9.83
C MET A 362 -16.39 -15.42 -11.24
N LYS A 363 -15.87 -16.18 -12.20
CA LYS A 363 -16.38 -16.23 -13.58
C LYS A 363 -17.77 -16.84 -13.67
N ASN A 364 -18.08 -17.83 -12.83
CA ASN A 364 -19.37 -18.52 -12.82
C ASN A 364 -20.40 -17.89 -11.87
N ALA A 365 -20.05 -16.79 -11.19
CA ALA A 365 -20.96 -16.07 -10.32
C ALA A 365 -22.24 -15.62 -11.05
N PRO A 366 -23.40 -15.60 -10.36
CA PRO A 366 -24.64 -15.05 -10.93
C PRO A 366 -24.46 -13.61 -11.42
N LEU A 367 -25.11 -13.26 -12.53
CA LEU A 367 -24.96 -11.94 -13.16
C LEU A 367 -25.29 -10.79 -12.19
N GLU A 368 -26.34 -10.92 -11.40
CA GLU A 368 -26.73 -9.90 -10.42
C GLU A 368 -25.67 -9.69 -9.35
N LEU A 369 -24.96 -10.76 -8.95
CA LEU A 369 -23.85 -10.66 -8.00
C LEU A 369 -22.64 -9.96 -8.63
N LYS A 370 -22.33 -10.26 -9.89
CA LYS A 370 -21.27 -9.58 -10.66
C LYS A 370 -21.54 -8.08 -10.78
N LYS A 371 -22.79 -7.70 -11.09
CA LYS A 371 -23.24 -6.30 -11.15
C LYS A 371 -23.13 -5.61 -9.78
N GLU A 372 -23.60 -6.25 -8.72
CA GLU A 372 -23.56 -5.69 -7.36
C GLU A 372 -22.11 -5.45 -6.88
N ALA A 373 -21.22 -6.43 -7.11
CA ALA A 373 -19.79 -6.32 -6.83
C ALA A 373 -18.99 -5.56 -7.92
N ASN A 374 -19.67 -5.03 -8.94
CA ASN A 374 -19.12 -4.19 -10.01
C ASN A 374 -17.91 -4.80 -10.75
N TYR A 375 -18.01 -6.07 -11.15
CA TYR A 375 -17.01 -6.72 -12.00
C TYR A 375 -17.65 -7.55 -13.13
N GLY A 376 -16.87 -7.85 -14.16
CA GLY A 376 -17.34 -8.68 -15.27
C GLY A 376 -16.23 -8.99 -16.27
N ASP A 377 -16.64 -9.49 -17.43
CA ASP A 377 -15.71 -9.89 -18.49
C ASP A 377 -14.94 -8.68 -19.04
N GLY A 378 -13.69 -8.92 -19.41
CA GLY A 378 -12.81 -7.92 -20.00
C GLY A 378 -11.35 -8.33 -19.90
N LYS A 379 -10.54 -7.73 -20.76
CA LYS A 379 -9.09 -7.95 -20.78
C LYS A 379 -8.39 -6.93 -19.90
N GLU A 380 -7.24 -7.31 -19.36
CA GLU A 380 -6.36 -6.36 -18.69
C GLU A 380 -5.90 -5.28 -19.71
N PRO A 381 -6.09 -3.99 -19.41
CA PRO A 381 -5.60 -2.91 -20.27
C PRO A 381 -4.07 -2.89 -20.39
N ASN A 382 -3.57 -2.37 -21.52
CA ASN A 382 -2.15 -2.04 -21.64
C ASN A 382 -1.87 -0.72 -20.89
N TRP A 383 -1.16 -0.81 -19.77
CA TRP A 383 -0.87 0.34 -18.91
C TRP A 383 0.27 1.25 -19.40
N THR A 384 0.96 0.92 -20.50
CA THR A 384 2.23 1.55 -20.87
C THR A 384 2.14 3.08 -20.98
N GLU A 385 1.16 3.60 -21.74
CA GLU A 385 1.02 5.06 -21.92
C GLU A 385 0.51 5.74 -20.64
N PHE A 386 -0.47 5.14 -19.97
CA PHE A 386 -1.01 5.69 -18.73
C PHE A 386 0.06 5.73 -17.62
N ARG A 387 0.97 4.76 -17.58
CA ARG A 387 2.11 4.74 -16.66
C ARG A 387 3.07 5.91 -16.89
N LYS A 388 3.34 6.29 -18.14
CA LYS A 388 4.17 7.48 -18.44
C LYS A 388 3.54 8.75 -17.85
N ILE A 389 2.23 8.91 -18.04
CA ILE A 389 1.47 10.04 -17.49
C ILE A 389 1.50 10.00 -15.95
N ALA A 390 1.23 8.84 -15.37
CA ALA A 390 1.21 8.63 -13.93
C ALA A 390 2.56 8.97 -13.29
N ASN A 391 3.65 8.46 -13.86
CA ASN A 391 5.01 8.72 -13.40
C ASN A 391 5.33 10.21 -13.45
N LYS A 392 4.94 10.90 -14.54
CA LYS A 392 5.20 12.34 -14.66
C LYS A 392 4.43 13.15 -13.61
N ALA A 393 3.19 12.77 -13.32
CA ALA A 393 2.42 13.39 -12.25
C ALA A 393 3.03 13.10 -10.86
N GLU A 394 3.51 11.87 -10.62
CA GLU A 394 4.23 11.48 -9.41
C GLU A 394 5.50 12.30 -9.20
N GLU A 395 6.31 12.48 -10.25
CA GLU A 395 7.48 13.36 -10.22
C GLU A 395 7.07 14.75 -9.68
N ILE A 396 6.06 15.38 -10.29
CA ILE A 396 5.56 16.72 -9.91
C ILE A 396 5.12 16.76 -8.44
N VAL A 397 4.37 15.75 -7.99
CA VAL A 397 3.84 15.67 -6.62
C VAL A 397 4.97 15.51 -5.60
N GLN A 398 6.04 14.80 -5.95
CA GLN A 398 7.18 14.55 -5.06
C GLN A 398 8.12 15.77 -4.97
N CYS A 399 8.41 16.43 -6.09
CA CYS A 399 9.30 17.62 -6.09
C CYS A 399 8.61 18.92 -5.66
N LYS A 400 7.27 18.98 -5.63
CA LYS A 400 6.53 20.20 -5.29
C LYS A 400 5.71 19.99 -4.03
N ASN A 401 5.87 20.90 -3.08
CA ASN A 401 4.99 20.94 -1.93
C ASN A 401 3.61 21.47 -2.35
N LEU A 402 2.66 20.57 -2.61
CA LEU A 402 1.29 20.93 -2.99
C LEU A 402 0.51 21.66 -1.88
N THR A 403 1.06 21.81 -0.67
CA THR A 403 0.47 22.63 0.40
C THR A 403 0.91 24.09 0.35
N GLN A 404 1.91 24.44 -0.45
CA GLN A 404 2.41 25.81 -0.60
C GLN A 404 1.84 26.46 -1.84
N ASN A 405 0.94 27.42 -1.63
CA ASN A 405 0.24 28.11 -2.72
C ASN A 405 0.83 29.51 -2.98
N PRO A 406 1.03 29.90 -4.26
CA PRO A 406 0.76 29.12 -5.47
C PRO A 406 1.86 28.08 -5.75
N VAL A 407 1.46 26.91 -6.24
CA VAL A 407 2.35 25.81 -6.63
C VAL A 407 2.76 25.96 -8.10
N LYS A 408 4.05 25.84 -8.39
CA LYS A 408 4.57 25.70 -9.77
C LYS A 408 4.57 24.22 -10.18
N LEU A 409 3.67 23.81 -11.08
CA LEU A 409 3.58 22.43 -11.59
C LEU A 409 4.60 22.15 -12.72
N PHE A 410 5.80 22.71 -12.60
CA PHE A 410 6.90 22.55 -13.55
C PHE A 410 8.24 22.89 -12.89
N GLY A 411 9.33 22.67 -13.62
CA GLY A 411 10.67 22.98 -13.12
C GLY A 411 11.02 22.13 -11.91
N CYS A 412 10.73 20.84 -11.98
CA CYS A 412 11.33 19.87 -11.08
C CYS A 412 12.74 19.62 -11.61
N GLN A 413 13.68 20.42 -11.10
CA GLN A 413 15.07 20.06 -11.14
C GLN A 413 15.26 19.12 -9.97
N CYS A 414 15.65 17.89 -10.25
CA CYS A 414 16.13 16.98 -9.23
C CYS A 414 17.37 17.60 -8.59
N PRO A 415 17.31 18.07 -7.34
CA PRO A 415 18.54 18.24 -6.62
C PRO A 415 18.99 16.80 -6.32
N ILE A 416 19.81 16.23 -7.21
CA ILE A 416 20.54 15.01 -6.89
C ILE A 416 21.29 15.35 -5.60
N PRO A 417 20.95 14.73 -4.46
CA PRO A 417 21.66 15.04 -3.23
C PRO A 417 23.12 14.75 -3.50
N GLN A 418 24.03 15.68 -3.16
CA GLN A 418 25.44 15.35 -3.17
C GLN A 418 25.69 14.32 -2.08
N VAL A 419 25.58 13.05 -2.43
CA VAL A 419 25.81 11.94 -1.51
C VAL A 419 27.31 11.79 -1.39
N LYS A 420 27.86 12.07 -0.21
CA LYS A 420 29.27 11.77 0.07
C LYS A 420 29.44 10.26 0.08
N GLY A 421 30.07 9.69 -0.96
CA GLY A 421 30.48 8.29 -1.01
C GLY A 421 29.45 7.29 -1.54
N GLY A 422 28.31 7.74 -2.06
CA GLY A 422 27.30 6.87 -2.70
C GLY A 422 27.32 6.98 -4.23
N ILE A 423 26.93 5.91 -4.93
CA ILE A 423 26.73 5.92 -6.38
C ILE A 423 25.32 6.40 -6.66
N VAL A 424 25.16 7.43 -7.48
CA VAL A 424 23.84 7.88 -7.94
C VAL A 424 23.65 7.43 -9.38
N GLY A 425 22.56 6.73 -9.65
CA GLY A 425 22.25 6.33 -11.02
C GLY A 425 20.78 6.01 -11.23
N LYS A 426 20.37 6.04 -12.50
CA LYS A 426 19.01 5.74 -12.93
C LYS A 426 18.89 4.26 -13.26
N VAL A 427 17.88 3.60 -12.73
CA VAL A 427 17.61 2.19 -13.08
C VAL A 427 17.02 2.14 -14.48
N ASP A 428 17.80 1.67 -15.45
CA ASP A 428 17.38 1.56 -16.85
C ASP A 428 16.52 0.32 -17.08
N SER A 429 16.98 -0.83 -16.59
CA SER A 429 16.36 -2.12 -16.84
C SER A 429 16.62 -3.10 -15.69
N PHE A 430 15.95 -4.24 -15.71
CA PHE A 430 16.20 -5.33 -14.79
C PHE A 430 16.08 -6.67 -15.50
N VAL A 431 16.81 -7.67 -15.00
CA VAL A 431 16.77 -9.05 -15.49
C VAL A 431 16.67 -9.99 -14.29
N LYS A 432 15.73 -10.92 -14.34
CA LYS A 432 15.68 -12.02 -13.37
C LYS A 432 16.66 -13.09 -13.82
N ILE A 433 17.79 -13.24 -13.10
CA ILE A 433 18.81 -14.25 -13.44
C ILE A 433 18.30 -15.65 -13.07
N ASN A 434 17.71 -15.78 -11.88
CA ASN A 434 17.11 -17.02 -11.40
C ASN A 434 16.02 -16.72 -10.34
N ALA A 435 15.51 -17.74 -9.64
CA ALA A 435 14.46 -17.56 -8.64
C ALA A 435 14.86 -16.63 -7.48
N GLU A 436 16.15 -16.62 -7.11
CA GLU A 436 16.69 -15.96 -5.93
C GLU A 436 17.42 -14.66 -6.28
N THR A 437 17.83 -14.46 -7.52
CA THR A 437 18.68 -13.33 -7.95
C THR A 437 18.01 -12.50 -9.03
N LEU A 438 17.85 -11.21 -8.72
CA LEU A 438 17.51 -10.14 -9.63
C LEU A 438 18.76 -9.31 -9.94
N GLN A 439 18.90 -8.86 -11.18
CA GLN A 439 19.87 -7.85 -11.56
C GLN A 439 19.14 -6.56 -11.95
N LEU A 440 19.54 -5.42 -11.37
CA LEU A 440 19.17 -4.09 -11.87
C LEU A 440 20.34 -3.52 -12.67
N ASN A 441 20.05 -2.92 -13.83
CA ASN A 441 21.02 -2.20 -14.63
C ASN A 441 20.85 -0.71 -14.34
N VAL A 442 21.89 -0.09 -13.79
CA VAL A 442 21.84 1.28 -13.29
C VAL A 442 22.92 2.09 -13.98
N ASN A 443 22.55 3.23 -14.57
CA ASN A 443 23.49 4.10 -15.26
C ASN A 443 23.67 5.41 -14.48
N ASP A 444 24.92 5.81 -14.23
CA ASP A 444 25.23 7.13 -13.67
C ASP A 444 25.39 8.21 -14.76
N GLU A 445 25.55 9.46 -14.35
CA GLU A 445 25.71 10.59 -15.27
C GLU A 445 27.07 10.60 -15.98
N GLN A 446 28.06 9.87 -15.46
CA GLN A 446 29.39 9.75 -16.05
C GLN A 446 29.45 8.64 -17.12
N GLY A 447 28.35 7.94 -17.36
CA GLY A 447 28.24 6.87 -18.35
C GLY A 447 28.73 5.51 -17.86
N ASN A 448 28.89 5.33 -16.54
CA ASN A 448 29.14 4.00 -15.97
C ASN A 448 27.83 3.23 -15.83
N THR A 449 27.91 1.92 -16.06
CA THR A 449 26.82 0.98 -15.81
C THR A 449 27.16 0.10 -14.61
N TYR A 450 26.20 -0.04 -13.70
CA TYR A 450 26.27 -0.89 -12.52
C TYR A 450 25.23 -2.01 -12.61
N TYR A 451 25.68 -3.26 -12.49
CA TYR A 451 24.83 -4.44 -12.36
C TYR A 451 24.63 -4.74 -10.88
N LEU A 452 23.48 -4.34 -10.34
CA LEU A 452 23.12 -4.59 -8.94
C LEU A 452 22.48 -5.96 -8.83
N LYS A 453 23.20 -6.93 -8.28
CA LYS A 453 22.66 -8.26 -7.97
C LYS A 453 22.06 -8.24 -6.57
N LEU A 454 20.80 -8.64 -6.46
CA LEU A 454 20.07 -8.66 -5.20
C LEU A 454 18.99 -9.72 -5.17
N GLU A 455 18.62 -10.15 -3.97
CA GLU A 455 17.41 -10.93 -3.80
C GLU A 455 16.16 -10.05 -4.02
N PRO A 456 15.11 -10.51 -4.73
CA PRO A 456 13.89 -9.73 -4.94
C PRO A 456 13.25 -9.18 -3.66
N LYS A 457 13.38 -9.90 -2.53
CA LYS A 457 12.87 -9.47 -1.22
C LYS A 457 13.55 -8.20 -0.69
N ILE A 458 14.84 -8.00 -1.02
CA ILE A 458 15.59 -6.80 -0.61
C ILE A 458 14.96 -5.57 -1.24
N LEU A 459 14.56 -5.67 -2.51
CA LEU A 459 13.93 -4.58 -3.24
C LEU A 459 12.59 -4.17 -2.60
N GLY A 460 11.77 -5.15 -2.23
CA GLY A 460 10.50 -4.91 -1.52
C GLY A 460 10.67 -4.29 -0.13
N GLN A 461 11.87 -4.39 0.46
CA GLN A 461 12.21 -3.79 1.76
C GLN A 461 12.86 -2.40 1.63
N VAL A 462 13.12 -1.92 0.41
CA VAL A 462 13.59 -0.55 0.19
C VAL A 462 12.47 0.40 0.62
N LYS A 463 12.83 1.49 1.31
CA LYS A 463 11.87 2.52 1.72
C LYS A 463 11.08 2.98 0.48
N ASN A 464 9.75 2.99 0.59
CA ASN A 464 8.78 3.22 -0.49
C ASN A 464 8.55 2.02 -1.42
N GLY A 465 8.78 0.80 -0.92
CA GLY A 465 8.22 -0.47 -1.40
C GLY A 465 8.32 -0.62 -2.90
N THR A 466 9.51 -0.95 -3.39
CA THR A 466 9.73 -1.01 -4.83
C THR A 466 9.82 -2.46 -5.31
N THR A 467 9.32 -2.68 -6.50
CA THR A 467 9.39 -3.91 -7.29
C THR A 467 10.33 -3.64 -8.48
N PRO A 468 10.80 -4.68 -9.19
CA PRO A 468 11.65 -4.47 -10.36
C PRO A 468 10.97 -3.54 -11.40
N LEU A 469 9.65 -3.64 -11.51
CA LEU A 469 8.84 -2.81 -12.40
C LEU A 469 8.72 -1.37 -11.93
N THR A 470 8.54 -1.14 -10.62
CA THR A 470 8.35 0.22 -10.07
C THR A 470 9.66 0.94 -9.79
N ILE A 471 10.80 0.24 -9.70
CA ILE A 471 12.12 0.88 -9.59
C ILE A 471 12.65 1.31 -10.95
N LYS A 472 12.20 0.67 -12.05
CA LYS A 472 12.61 1.03 -13.41
C LYS A 472 12.28 2.50 -13.70
N GLY A 473 13.28 3.22 -14.17
CA GLY A 473 13.21 4.64 -14.50
C GLY A 473 13.39 5.56 -13.30
N LYS A 474 13.49 5.05 -12.07
CA LYS A 474 13.78 5.87 -10.89
C LYS A 474 15.27 6.09 -10.73
N THR A 475 15.61 7.23 -10.15
CA THR A 475 16.97 7.49 -9.68
C THR A 475 17.16 6.85 -8.31
N ILE A 476 18.27 6.14 -8.12
CA ILE A 476 18.63 5.55 -6.84
C ILE A 476 20.01 6.00 -6.39
N ILE A 477 20.19 6.02 -5.08
CA ILE A 477 21.48 6.09 -4.42
C ILE A 477 21.83 4.69 -3.96
N ILE A 478 23.04 4.25 -4.28
CA ILE A 478 23.63 3.01 -3.81
C ILE A 478 24.71 3.37 -2.78
N ASN A 479 24.48 3.01 -1.52
CA ASN A 479 25.33 3.36 -0.38
C ASN A 479 26.10 2.15 0.13
N ASP A 480 27.27 2.39 0.72
CA ASP A 480 28.06 1.39 1.46
C ASP A 480 28.31 0.11 0.66
N VAL A 481 28.76 0.27 -0.59
CA VAL A 481 29.09 -0.83 -1.51
C VAL A 481 30.48 -0.64 -2.11
N ASN A 482 31.11 -1.75 -2.48
CA ASN A 482 32.37 -1.77 -3.21
C ASN A 482 32.13 -2.33 -4.62
N PRO A 483 32.04 -1.49 -5.65
CA PRO A 483 31.83 -1.95 -7.02
C PRO A 483 33.03 -2.76 -7.52
N LYS A 484 32.75 -3.95 -8.08
CA LYS A 484 33.75 -4.79 -8.74
C LYS A 484 33.78 -4.43 -10.21
N SER A 485 34.90 -3.88 -10.69
CA SER A 485 35.07 -3.60 -12.12
C SER A 485 35.06 -4.90 -12.93
N ILE A 486 34.14 -5.01 -13.89
CA ILE A 486 34.11 -6.09 -14.88
C ILE A 486 34.96 -5.70 -16.09
N LYS A 487 34.77 -4.47 -16.58
CA LYS A 487 35.54 -3.83 -17.66
C LYS A 487 35.37 -2.31 -17.55
N SER A 488 36.04 -1.56 -18.43
CA SER A 488 35.90 -0.09 -18.48
C SER A 488 34.43 0.34 -18.44
N ASN A 489 34.09 1.21 -17.49
CA ASN A 489 32.74 1.75 -17.23
C ASN A 489 31.65 0.72 -16.92
N LEU A 490 32.02 -0.51 -16.55
CA LEU A 490 31.08 -1.56 -16.19
C LEU A 490 31.45 -2.22 -14.86
N PHE A 491 30.53 -2.14 -13.91
CA PHE A 491 30.73 -2.60 -12.54
C PHE A 491 29.64 -3.57 -12.10
N GLU A 492 30.00 -4.47 -11.20
CA GLU A 492 29.08 -5.37 -10.51
C GLU A 492 29.03 -5.04 -9.03
N ILE A 493 27.82 -5.03 -8.46
CA ILE A 493 27.60 -4.75 -7.04
C ILE A 493 26.65 -5.80 -6.47
N ASP A 494 27.06 -6.45 -5.39
CA ASP A 494 26.22 -7.34 -4.61
C ASP A 494 25.48 -6.53 -3.55
N ILE A 495 24.16 -6.39 -3.67
CA ILE A 495 23.32 -5.75 -2.67
C ILE A 495 22.77 -6.82 -1.73
N THR A 496 23.15 -6.73 -0.47
CA THR A 496 22.79 -7.71 0.58
C THR A 496 21.81 -7.13 1.59
N ASN A 497 21.57 -5.82 1.55
CA ASN A 497 20.70 -5.12 2.50
C ASN A 497 19.90 -4.02 1.81
N SER A 498 18.61 -3.86 2.17
CA SER A 498 17.75 -2.84 1.56
C SER A 498 18.19 -1.41 1.87
N LYS A 499 18.95 -1.19 2.95
CA LYS A 499 19.52 0.13 3.29
C LYS A 499 20.60 0.60 2.32
N GLN A 500 21.18 -0.32 1.55
CA GLN A 500 22.17 0.03 0.52
C GLN A 500 21.51 0.66 -0.71
N ILE A 501 20.18 0.55 -0.86
CA ILE A 501 19.44 1.21 -1.93
C ILE A 501 18.53 2.25 -1.30
N GLN A 502 18.66 3.49 -1.76
CA GLN A 502 17.70 4.55 -1.49
C GLN A 502 17.11 5.00 -2.81
N VAL A 503 15.81 4.84 -2.98
CA VAL A 503 15.11 5.43 -4.12
C VAL A 503 14.97 6.92 -3.86
N LEU A 504 15.47 7.75 -4.78
CA LEU A 504 15.19 9.17 -4.77
C LEU A 504 13.76 9.37 -5.21
N GLU A 505 12.89 9.76 -4.28
CA GLU A 505 11.54 10.16 -4.63
C GLU A 505 11.59 11.54 -5.26
N GLY A 506 10.97 11.67 -6.44
CA GLY A 506 10.90 12.91 -7.21
C GLY A 506 11.95 13.03 -8.30
N CYS A 507 12.69 11.94 -8.58
CA CYS A 507 13.76 11.77 -9.56
C CYS A 507 13.84 10.33 -10.11
#